data_AF-A0A352S8J7-F1
#
_entry.id   AF-A0A352S8J7-F1
#
_cell.length_a   1.000
_cell.length_b   1.000
_cell.length_c   1.000
_cell.angle_alpha   90.00
_cell.angle_beta   90.00
_cell.angle_gamma   90.00
#
_symmetry.space_group_name_H-M   'P 1'
#
loop_
_entity.id
_entity.type
_entity.pdbx_description
1 polymer ?
#
loop_
_entity_poly.entity_id
_entity_poly.type
_entity_poly.pdbx_seq_one_letter_code
_entity_poly.pdbx_strand_id
1 'polypeptide(L)'
;CGIALPAGLQNAQKLPEPIFTPASKAEMGEHDENISFDEVEARIGKELAAKMRDISIRLYKEAADYAATRGIIIADTKFEFGLDENGTLTLMDEVLTADSSRFWPADSYQVGTNPPSFDKQFVRDWLEAVRIDGK
;
A
#
# COMPACT_ATOMS: atom_id res chain seq x y z
N CYS A 1 -5.32 5.59 -9.71
CA CYS A 1 -6.42 4.61 -9.59
C CYS A 1 -7.82 5.14 -9.91
N GLY A 2 -8.05 6.46 -10.06
CA GLY A 2 -9.35 7.00 -10.49
C GLY A 2 -10.46 7.00 -9.43
N ILE A 3 -10.11 6.78 -8.16
CA ILE A 3 -11.05 6.77 -7.03
C ILE A 3 -11.23 8.19 -6.52
N ALA A 4 -12.48 8.68 -6.50
CA ALA A 4 -12.79 9.97 -5.91
C ALA A 4 -12.59 9.93 -4.39
N LEU A 5 -11.78 10.85 -3.88
CA LEU A 5 -11.53 10.98 -2.44
C LEU A 5 -12.37 12.12 -1.85
N PRO A 6 -12.69 12.06 -0.55
CA PRO A 6 -13.29 13.18 0.16
C PRO A 6 -12.50 14.48 -0.04
N ALA A 7 -13.20 15.60 -0.21
CA ALA A 7 -12.55 16.91 -0.28
C ALA A 7 -11.94 17.29 1.08
N GLY A 8 -10.87 18.08 1.05
CA GLY A 8 -10.25 18.64 2.25
C GLY A 8 -9.44 17.65 3.09
N LEU A 9 -9.08 16.48 2.54
CA LEU A 9 -8.13 15.57 3.18
C LEU A 9 -6.78 16.26 3.39
N GLN A 10 -6.24 16.10 4.59
CA GLN A 10 -4.89 16.53 4.94
C GLN A 10 -3.89 15.38 4.77
N ASN A 11 -2.60 15.72 4.75
CA ASN A 11 -1.56 14.69 4.67
C ASN A 11 -1.66 13.70 5.84
N ALA A 12 -1.38 12.43 5.56
CA ALA A 12 -1.48 11.32 6.51
C ALA A 12 -2.87 11.13 7.16
N GLN A 13 -3.92 11.80 6.68
CA GLN A 13 -5.26 11.64 7.23
C GLN A 13 -5.82 10.25 6.91
N LYS A 14 -6.33 9.56 7.93
CA LYS A 14 -7.03 8.28 7.76
C LYS A 14 -8.23 8.47 6.82
N LEU A 15 -8.31 7.63 5.79
CA LEU A 15 -9.47 7.58 4.90
C LEU A 15 -10.70 7.03 5.64
N PRO A 16 -11.94 7.39 5.22
CA PRO A 16 -13.16 6.83 5.81
C PRO A 16 -13.19 5.30 5.74
N GLU A 17 -12.71 4.75 4.62
CA GLU A 17 -12.55 3.32 4.40
C GLU A 17 -11.23 3.07 3.67
N PRO A 18 -10.56 1.93 3.89
CA PRO A 18 -9.44 1.51 3.07
C PRO A 18 -9.88 1.33 1.61
N ILE A 19 -8.99 1.69 0.69
CA ILE A 19 -9.26 1.64 -0.74
C ILE A 19 -8.26 0.71 -1.43
N PHE A 20 -8.71 0.08 -2.52
CA PHE A 20 -7.87 -0.78 -3.34
C PHE A 20 -7.25 0.05 -4.46
N THR A 21 -5.94 0.22 -4.41
CA THR A 21 -5.17 1.03 -5.37
C THR A 21 -4.19 0.13 -6.13
N PRO A 22 -4.65 -0.54 -7.21
CA PRO A 22 -3.82 -1.49 -7.94
C PRO A 22 -2.74 -0.77 -8.75
N ALA A 23 -1.59 -1.42 -8.89
CA ALA A 23 -0.54 -1.03 -9.80
C ALA A 23 -0.19 -2.20 -10.73
N SER A 24 0.12 -1.91 -11.99
CA SER A 24 0.66 -2.91 -12.90
C SER A 24 2.16 -3.03 -12.71
N LYS A 25 2.65 -4.27 -12.63
CA LYS A 25 4.08 -4.59 -12.57
C LYS A 25 4.72 -4.19 -13.89
N ALA A 26 5.64 -3.23 -13.86
CA ALA A 26 6.33 -2.77 -15.05
C ALA A 26 7.47 -3.74 -15.46
N GLU A 27 7.96 -3.61 -16.70
CA GLU A 27 9.15 -4.36 -17.13
C GLU A 27 10.39 -3.92 -16.33
N MET A 28 11.42 -4.76 -16.35
CA MET A 28 12.61 -4.59 -15.52
C MET A 28 13.36 -3.29 -15.89
N GLY A 29 13.26 -2.28 -15.02
CA GLY A 29 13.85 -0.95 -15.22
C GLY A 29 12.84 0.21 -15.22
N GLU A 30 11.55 -0.10 -15.21
CA GLU A 30 10.46 0.89 -15.14
C GLU A 30 9.75 0.87 -13.77
N HIS A 31 9.00 1.94 -13.48
CA HIS A 31 8.23 2.06 -12.24
C HIS A 31 6.83 1.46 -12.41
N ASP A 32 6.33 0.80 -11.37
CA ASP A 32 4.95 0.32 -11.34
C ASP A 32 3.96 1.47 -11.54
N GLU A 33 3.01 1.28 -12.45
CA GLU A 33 2.02 2.30 -12.78
C GLU A 33 0.68 2.02 -12.08
N ASN A 34 0.14 3.04 -11.42
CA ASN A 34 -1.18 2.96 -10.81
C ASN A 34 -2.27 2.84 -11.88
N ILE A 35 -3.01 1.74 -11.88
CA ILE A 35 -4.10 1.47 -12.82
C ILE A 35 -5.49 1.68 -12.18
N SER A 36 -6.53 1.78 -12.99
CA SER A 36 -7.92 1.82 -12.49
C SER A 36 -8.40 0.40 -12.15
N PHE A 37 -9.48 0.30 -11.37
CA PHE A 37 -10.11 -0.99 -11.13
C PHE A 37 -10.70 -1.58 -12.42
N ASP A 38 -11.26 -0.74 -13.29
CA ASP A 38 -11.77 -1.16 -14.61
C ASP A 38 -10.67 -1.77 -15.49
N GLU A 39 -9.45 -1.23 -15.43
CA GLU A 39 -8.28 -1.80 -16.11
C GLU A 39 -7.91 -3.18 -15.55
N VAL A 40 -8.01 -3.38 -14.23
CA VAL A 40 -7.83 -4.70 -13.60
C VAL A 40 -8.91 -5.67 -14.11
N GLU A 41 -10.18 -5.27 -14.09
CA GLU A 41 -11.29 -6.08 -14.61
C GLU A 41 -11.08 -6.49 -16.07
N ALA A 42 -10.57 -5.59 -16.91
CA ALA A 42 -10.27 -5.86 -18.31
C ALA A 42 -9.14 -6.90 -18.49
N ARG A 43 -8.17 -6.93 -17.58
CA ARG A 43 -7.01 -7.83 -17.64
C ARG A 43 -7.29 -9.23 -17.11
N ILE A 44 -7.98 -9.33 -15.97
CA ILE A 44 -8.13 -10.61 -15.25
C ILE A 44 -9.58 -11.08 -15.10
N GLY A 45 -10.54 -10.32 -15.63
CA GLY A 45 -11.97 -10.59 -15.51
C GLY A 45 -12.58 -10.05 -14.22
N LYS A 46 -13.86 -9.67 -14.30
CA LYS A 46 -14.61 -9.00 -13.23
C LYS A 46 -14.66 -9.79 -11.92
N GLU A 47 -14.92 -11.09 -12.02
CA GLU A 47 -15.09 -11.95 -10.84
C GLU A 47 -13.77 -12.06 -10.05
N LEU A 48 -12.66 -12.30 -10.75
CA LEU A 48 -11.36 -12.42 -10.12
C LEU A 48 -10.87 -11.08 -9.57
N ALA A 49 -11.09 -9.98 -10.31
CA ALA A 49 -10.78 -8.62 -9.86
C ALA A 49 -11.54 -8.25 -8.57
N ALA A 50 -12.85 -8.53 -8.52
CA ALA A 50 -13.66 -8.30 -7.33
C ALA A 50 -13.15 -9.12 -6.13
N LYS A 51 -12.87 -10.42 -6.34
CA LYS A 51 -12.33 -11.29 -5.30
C LYS A 51 -10.98 -10.80 -4.78
N MET A 52 -10.07 -10.38 -5.67
CA MET A 52 -8.76 -9.85 -5.31
C MET A 52 -8.88 -8.57 -4.49
N ARG A 53 -9.73 -7.63 -4.90
CA ARG A 53 -10.03 -6.40 -4.16
C ARG A 53 -10.54 -6.71 -2.76
N ASP A 54 -11.58 -7.55 -2.68
CA ASP A 54 -12.27 -7.82 -1.42
C ASP A 54 -11.35 -8.53 -0.41
N ILE A 55 -10.54 -9.49 -0.87
CA ILE A 55 -9.53 -10.14 -0.04
C ILE A 55 -8.44 -9.16 0.39
N SER A 56 -7.93 -8.32 -0.51
CA SER A 56 -6.88 -7.33 -0.17
C SER A 56 -7.34 -6.37 0.93
N ILE A 57 -8.56 -5.83 0.79
CA ILE A 57 -9.14 -4.92 1.79
C ILE A 57 -9.34 -5.64 3.13
N ARG A 58 -9.84 -6.89 3.10
CA ARG A 58 -10.04 -7.67 4.33
C ARG A 58 -8.72 -7.95 5.04
N LEU A 59 -7.70 -8.42 4.32
CA LEU A 59 -6.37 -8.67 4.88
C LEU A 59 -5.75 -7.40 5.49
N TYR A 60 -5.83 -6.28 4.77
CA TYR A 60 -5.35 -4.99 5.28
C TYR A 60 -6.09 -4.59 6.56
N LYS A 61 -7.43 -4.67 6.59
CA LYS A 61 -8.23 -4.32 7.78
C LYS A 61 -7.85 -5.17 8.99
N GLU A 62 -7.82 -6.49 8.84
CA GLU A 62 -7.47 -7.41 9.93
C GLU A 62 -6.05 -7.13 10.46
N ALA A 63 -5.08 -6.87 9.58
CA ALA A 63 -3.72 -6.55 9.96
C ALA A 63 -3.58 -5.18 10.62
N ALA A 64 -4.22 -4.15 10.06
CA ALA A 64 -4.18 -2.79 10.59
C ALA A 64 -4.85 -2.70 11.97
N ASP A 65 -5.99 -3.37 12.15
CA ASP A 65 -6.68 -3.45 13.45
C ASP A 65 -5.80 -4.15 14.49
N TYR A 66 -5.15 -5.27 14.13
CA TYR A 66 -4.21 -5.95 15.01
C TYR A 66 -3.00 -5.06 15.37
N ALA A 67 -2.36 -4.44 14.38
CA ALA A 67 -1.19 -3.58 14.59
C ALA A 67 -1.52 -2.36 15.47
N ALA A 68 -2.73 -1.80 15.35
CA ALA A 68 -3.19 -0.71 16.18
C ALA A 68 -3.20 -1.10 17.67
N THR A 69 -3.53 -2.34 18.02
CA THR A 69 -3.45 -2.85 19.41
C THR A 69 -2.02 -2.86 19.97
N ARG A 70 -1.02 -2.77 19.09
CA ARG A 70 0.41 -2.75 19.40
C ARG A 70 1.04 -1.37 19.25
N GLY A 71 0.24 -0.32 19.06
CA GLY A 71 0.74 1.04 18.89
C GLY A 71 1.36 1.32 17.53
N ILE A 72 1.04 0.52 16.51
CA ILE A 72 1.54 0.67 15.14
C ILE A 72 0.37 0.98 14.20
N ILE A 73 0.53 1.99 13.35
CA ILE A 73 -0.38 2.29 12.25
C ILE A 73 0.21 1.72 10.96
N ILE A 74 -0.57 0.93 10.22
CA ILE A 74 -0.22 0.51 8.86
C ILE A 74 -0.90 1.48 7.90
N ALA A 75 -0.12 2.38 7.30
CA ALA A 75 -0.67 3.39 6.40
C ALA A 75 -1.15 2.77 5.08
N ASP A 76 -0.35 1.87 4.52
CA ASP A 76 -0.63 1.10 3.31
C ASP A 76 0.25 -0.15 3.25
N THR A 77 -0.10 -1.08 2.36
CA THR A 77 0.64 -2.32 2.11
C THR A 77 0.44 -2.81 0.68
N LYS A 78 1.43 -3.50 0.11
CA LYS A 78 1.36 -4.22 -1.16
C LYS A 78 1.15 -5.71 -0.89
N PHE A 79 0.13 -6.29 -1.51
CA PHE A 79 -0.03 -7.75 -1.62
C PHE A 79 0.22 -8.19 -3.05
N GLU A 80 0.88 -9.33 -3.24
CA GLU A 80 0.93 -10.03 -4.53
C GLU A 80 0.06 -11.28 -4.48
N PHE A 81 -0.66 -11.52 -5.56
CA PHE A 81 -1.47 -12.71 -5.72
C PHE A 81 -1.11 -13.41 -7.03
N GLY A 82 -1.15 -14.73 -7.00
CA GLY A 82 -1.11 -15.57 -8.19
C GLY A 82 -2.27 -16.56 -8.20
N LEU A 83 -2.38 -17.32 -9.29
CA LEU A 83 -3.28 -18.45 -9.38
C LEU A 83 -2.46 -19.73 -9.18
N ASP A 84 -2.95 -20.64 -8.34
CA ASP A 84 -2.37 -21.97 -8.21
C ASP A 84 -2.74 -22.88 -9.41
N GLU A 85 -2.28 -24.13 -9.39
CA GLU A 85 -2.54 -25.12 -10.44
C GLU A 85 -4.04 -25.40 -10.69
N ASN A 86 -4.91 -25.06 -9.72
CA ASN A 86 -6.36 -25.23 -9.80
C ASN A 86 -7.09 -23.92 -10.15
N GLY A 87 -6.36 -22.83 -10.42
CA GLY A 87 -6.95 -21.52 -10.66
C GLY A 87 -7.41 -20.81 -9.37
N THR A 88 -6.93 -21.22 -8.20
CA THR A 88 -7.26 -20.58 -6.92
C THR A 88 -6.39 -19.36 -6.69
N LEU A 89 -7.03 -18.21 -6.46
CA LEU A 89 -6.35 -16.98 -6.06
C LEU A 89 -5.62 -17.19 -4.72
N THR A 90 -4.30 -17.09 -4.75
CA THR A 90 -3.39 -17.43 -3.67
C THR A 90 -2.50 -16.23 -3.36
N LEU A 91 -2.40 -15.87 -2.08
CA LEU A 91 -1.48 -14.84 -1.60
C LEU A 91 -0.04 -15.33 -1.74
N MET A 92 0.84 -14.48 -2.26
CA MET A 92 2.24 -14.77 -2.55
C MET A 92 3.14 -13.63 -2.06
N ASP A 93 4.45 -13.78 -2.29
CA ASP A 93 5.48 -12.83 -1.90
C ASP A 93 5.56 -12.61 -0.37
N GLU A 94 6.34 -11.63 0.07
CA GLU A 94 6.30 -11.14 1.43
C GLU A 94 4.99 -10.39 1.74
N VAL A 95 4.58 -10.43 3.01
CA VAL A 95 3.28 -9.90 3.46
C VAL A 95 3.50 -9.08 4.72
N LEU A 96 3.11 -7.81 4.69
CA LEU A 96 3.13 -6.91 5.85
C LEU A 96 4.54 -6.76 6.48
N THR A 97 5.55 -6.64 5.62
CA THR A 97 6.93 -6.33 6.01
C THR A 97 7.21 -4.84 5.84
N ALA A 98 8.31 -4.35 6.42
CA ALA A 98 8.71 -2.94 6.30
C ALA A 98 9.15 -2.55 4.87
N ASP A 99 9.33 -3.53 3.98
CA ASP A 99 9.63 -3.30 2.56
C ASP A 99 8.34 -3.22 1.71
N SER A 100 7.30 -3.96 2.10
CA SER A 100 6.00 -3.98 1.42
C SER A 100 4.96 -3.04 2.02
N SER A 101 5.23 -2.43 3.19
CA SER A 101 4.25 -1.65 3.95
C SER A 101 4.87 -0.44 4.64
N ARG A 102 4.07 0.60 4.84
CA ARG A 102 4.45 1.77 5.62
C ARG A 102 3.91 1.69 7.04
N PHE A 103 4.81 1.71 8.02
CA PHE A 103 4.47 1.59 9.44
C PHE A 103 4.80 2.87 10.19
N TRP A 104 3.81 3.42 10.90
CA TRP A 104 3.98 4.62 11.70
C TRP A 104 3.79 4.32 13.20
N PRO A 105 4.59 4.92 14.09
CA PRO A 105 4.35 4.88 15.53
C PRO A 105 3.09 5.68 15.89
N ALA A 106 2.11 5.03 16.51
CA ALA A 106 0.82 5.65 16.81
C ALA A 106 0.94 6.82 17.81
N ASP A 107 1.94 6.80 18.69
CA ASP A 107 2.23 7.84 19.68
C ASP A 107 2.85 9.11 19.08
N SER A 108 3.33 9.04 17.84
CA SER A 108 3.94 10.17 17.11
C SER A 108 3.13 10.62 15.89
N TYR A 109 2.05 9.91 15.57
CA TYR A 109 1.19 10.19 14.43
C TYR A 109 0.41 11.49 14.61
N GLN A 110 0.50 12.38 13.61
CA GLN A 110 -0.26 13.61 13.54
C GLN A 110 -0.76 13.85 12.12
N VAL A 111 -2.04 14.19 11.99
CA VAL A 111 -2.62 14.60 10.70
C VAL A 111 -2.00 15.93 10.25
N GLY A 112 -1.72 16.05 8.96
CA GLY A 112 -1.14 17.24 8.35
C GLY A 112 0.39 17.29 8.39
N THR A 113 1.05 16.29 8.99
CA THR A 113 2.52 16.15 8.98
C THR A 113 2.96 14.99 8.10
N ASN A 114 4.27 14.84 7.86
CA ASN A 114 4.83 13.61 7.32
C ASN A 114 5.20 12.71 8.51
N PRO A 115 4.52 11.57 8.74
CA PRO A 115 4.77 10.77 9.93
C PRO A 115 6.17 10.17 9.91
N PRO A 116 6.85 10.07 11.07
CA PRO A 116 8.09 9.31 11.15
C PRO A 116 7.77 7.85 10.80
N SER A 117 8.52 7.27 9.87
CA SER A 117 8.29 5.89 9.46
C SER A 117 9.27 4.94 10.15
N PHE A 118 8.76 3.78 10.57
CA PHE A 118 9.58 2.63 10.95
C PHE A 118 10.18 1.91 9.73
N ASP A 119 9.82 2.34 8.51
CA ASP A 119 10.42 1.87 7.27
C ASP A 119 11.63 2.74 6.84
N LYS A 120 12.11 2.52 5.62
CA LYS A 120 13.28 3.19 5.03
C LYS A 120 13.17 4.72 4.91
N GLN A 121 12.11 5.38 5.39
CA GLN A 121 11.93 6.83 5.29
C GLN A 121 13.10 7.65 5.87
N PHE A 122 13.67 7.26 7.02
CA PHE A 122 14.84 7.97 7.56
C PHE A 122 16.08 7.90 6.63
N VAL A 123 16.23 6.80 5.88
CA VAL A 123 17.30 6.67 4.88
C VAL A 123 16.99 7.53 3.65
N ARG A 124 15.71 7.60 3.24
CA ARG A 124 15.28 8.46 2.13
C ARG A 124 15.48 9.94 2.45
N ASP A 125 15.04 10.38 3.63
CA ASP A 125 15.21 11.76 4.11
C ASP A 125 16.71 12.11 4.20
N TRP A 126 17.54 11.18 4.67
CA TRP A 126 18.99 11.36 4.67
C TRP A 126 19.58 11.45 3.26
N LEU A 127 19.14 10.60 2.33
CA LEU A 127 19.57 10.63 0.92
C LEU A 127 19.17 11.93 0.21
N GLU A 128 18.02 12.52 0.56
CA GLU A 128 17.60 13.82 0.05
C GLU A 128 18.42 14.99 0.64
N ALA A 129 18.87 14.85 1.88
CA ALA A 129 19.64 15.88 2.57
C ALA A 129 21.15 15.81 2.29
N VAL A 130 21.69 14.62 2.02
CA VAL A 130 23.13 14.42 1.84
C VAL A 130 23.58 14.89 0.46
N ARG A 131 24.69 15.63 0.42
CA ARG A 131 25.43 15.92 -0.81
C ARG A 131 26.60 14.95 -0.90
N ILE A 132 26.66 14.11 -1.93
CA ILE A 132 27.79 13.22 -2.20
C ILE A 132 28.59 13.84 -3.35
N ASP A 133 29.89 14.04 -3.13
CA ASP A 133 30.80 14.70 -4.09
C ASP A 133 30.33 16.12 -4.52
N GLY A 134 29.67 16.84 -3.61
CA GLY A 134 29.18 18.20 -3.87
C GLY A 134 27.91 18.27 -4.71
N LYS A 135 27.22 17.14 -4.94
CA LYS A 135 25.90 17.06 -5.59
C LYS A 135 24.87 16.40 -4.70
#